data_AF-A0A941DZ27-F1
#
_entry.id   AF-A0A941DZ27-F1
#
_cell.length_a   1.000
_cell.length_b   1.000
_cell.length_c   1.000
_cell.angle_alpha   90.00
_cell.angle_beta   90.00
_cell.angle_gamma   90.00
#
_symmetry.space_group_name_H-M   'P 1'
#
loop_
_entity.id
_entity.type
_entity.pdbx_description
1 polymer ?
#
loop_
_entity_poly.entity_id
_entity_poly.type
_entity_poly.pdbx_seq_one_letter_code
_entity_poly.pdbx_strand_id
1 'polypeptide(L)'
;MPMIPSFFAAATYTALKLGGYYCFGTVANKKLEQNFPPLKFAFIKVASGFVGGFLFLLAFSALVGKRDPSDFEMLLILFPVRYIIWLIVLGRCYKLFERRLILVFASLLGTFVSYFLDFIMWVLFGILPGMEMGIC
;
A
#
# COMPACT_ATOMS: atom_id res chain seq x y z
N MET A 1 12.32 -12.75 16.64
CA MET A 1 11.15 -12.26 17.41
C MET A 1 10.55 -11.12 16.60
N PRO A 2 9.23 -11.09 16.30
CA PRO A 2 8.65 -9.96 15.60
C PRO A 2 8.79 -8.73 16.50
N MET A 3 9.70 -7.83 16.14
CA MET A 3 9.88 -6.57 16.82
C MET A 3 8.67 -5.71 16.44
N ILE A 4 7.84 -5.34 17.42
CA ILE A 4 6.77 -4.37 17.20
C ILE A 4 7.46 -3.10 16.67
N PRO A 5 7.12 -2.62 15.46
CA PRO A 5 7.76 -1.44 14.93
C PRO A 5 7.57 -0.30 15.93
N SER A 6 8.66 0.39 16.25
CA SER A 6 8.60 1.53 17.17
C SER A 6 7.53 2.51 16.72
N PHE A 7 6.89 3.22 17.65
CA PHE A 7 5.87 4.21 17.31
C PHE A 7 6.35 5.19 16.22
N PHE A 8 7.63 5.58 16.28
CA PHE A 8 8.29 6.39 15.27
C PHE A 8 8.40 5.72 13.90
N ALA A 9 8.64 4.41 13.84
CA ALA A 9 8.62 3.63 12.60
C ALA A 9 7.23 3.62 11.96
N ALA A 10 6.20 3.35 12.76
CA ALA A 10 4.82 3.33 12.29
C ALA A 10 4.35 4.73 11.83
N ALA A 11 4.71 5.78 12.56
CA ALA A 11 4.40 7.16 12.20
C ALA A 11 5.10 7.58 10.91
N THR A 12 6.40 7.29 10.77
CA THR A 12 7.18 7.59 9.55
C THR A 12 6.62 6.83 8.35
N TYR A 13 6.31 5.55 8.51
CA TYR A 13 5.69 4.74 7.46
C TYR A 13 4.35 5.31 7.01
N THR A 14 3.51 5.69 7.97
CA THR A 14 2.20 6.28 7.69
C THR A 14 2.34 7.62 6.97
N ALA A 15 3.26 8.48 7.41
CA ALA A 15 3.53 9.77 6.78
C ALA A 15 4.04 9.61 5.35
N LEU A 16 4.98 8.68 5.10
CA LEU A 16 5.47 8.42 3.75
C LEU A 16 4.35 7.91 2.84
N LYS A 17 3.52 6.98 3.31
CA LYS A 17 2.39 6.46 2.53
C LYS A 17 1.37 7.54 2.22
N LEU A 18 1.00 8.36 3.21
CA LEU A 18 0.09 9.48 3.01
C LEU A 18 0.65 10.48 1.99
N GLY A 19 1.92 10.86 2.10
CA GLY A 19 2.57 11.76 1.15
C GLY A 19 2.62 11.20 -0.26
N GLY A 20 3.06 9.95 -0.41
CA GLY A 20 3.13 9.28 -1.72
C GLY A 20 1.76 9.15 -2.40
N TYR A 21 0.73 8.77 -1.64
CA TYR A 21 -0.62 8.65 -2.18
C TYR A 21 -1.29 10.02 -2.40
N TYR A 22 -0.95 11.05 -1.64
CA TYR A 22 -1.38 12.42 -1.90
C TYR A 22 -0.84 12.92 -3.25
N CYS A 23 0.44 12.70 -3.50
CA CYS A 23 1.07 13.02 -4.80
C CYS A 23 0.39 12.26 -5.94
N PHE A 24 0.16 10.95 -5.75
CA PHE A 24 -0.57 10.14 -6.73
C PHE A 24 -1.96 10.71 -7.02
N GLY A 25 -2.75 11.01 -5.99
CA GLY A 25 -4.10 11.56 -6.12
C GLY A 25 -4.11 12.92 -6.83
N THR A 26 -3.10 13.76 -6.58
CA THR A 26 -2.93 15.05 -7.25
C THR A 26 -2.66 14.89 -8.75
N VAL A 27 -1.77 13.97 -9.12
CA VAL A 27 -1.49 13.66 -10.53
C VAL A 27 -2.71 13.01 -11.19
N ALA A 28 -3.40 12.10 -10.50
CA ALA A 28 -4.61 11.45 -10.98
C ALA A 28 -5.73 12.45 -11.25
N ASN A 29 -5.98 13.41 -10.34
CA ASN A 29 -6.93 14.50 -10.56
C ASN A 29 -6.61 15.28 -11.84
N LYS A 30 -5.34 15.67 -12.03
CA LYS A 30 -4.91 16.41 -13.21
C LYS A 30 -5.09 15.60 -14.50
N LYS A 31 -4.78 14.29 -14.47
CA LYS A 31 -4.85 13.43 -15.66
C LYS A 31 -6.26 12.95 -16.00
N LEU A 32 -7.13 12.83 -15.01
CA LEU A 32 -8.50 12.36 -15.18
C LEU A 32 -9.51 13.51 -15.26
N GLU A 33 -9.05 14.76 -15.12
CA GLU A 33 -9.88 15.98 -15.07
C GLU A 33 -10.95 15.89 -13.97
N GLN A 34 -10.55 15.36 -12.81
CA GLN A 34 -11.40 15.21 -11.65
C GLN A 34 -10.89 16.03 -10.47
N ASN A 35 -11.79 16.34 -9.55
CA ASN A 35 -11.49 17.13 -8.36
C ASN A 35 -11.81 16.34 -7.08
N PHE A 36 -11.21 15.16 -6.94
CA PHE A 36 -11.34 14.38 -5.70
C PHE A 36 -10.27 14.86 -4.69
N PRO A 37 -10.62 15.18 -3.43
CA PRO A 37 -9.63 15.72 -2.49
C PRO A 37 -8.43 14.77 -2.30
N PRO A 38 -7.18 15.16 -2.65
CA PRO A 38 -6.04 14.24 -2.64
C PRO A 38 -5.72 13.67 -1.27
N LEU A 39 -5.92 14.46 -0.21
CA LEU A 39 -5.74 14.01 1.17
C LEU A 39 -6.76 12.93 1.57
N LYS A 40 -8.02 13.09 1.16
CA LYS A 40 -9.06 12.09 1.37
C LYS A 40 -8.74 10.80 0.63
N PHE A 41 -8.23 10.92 -0.60
CA PHE A 41 -7.78 9.76 -1.38
C PHE A 41 -6.64 9.02 -0.68
N ALA A 42 -5.61 9.75 -0.23
CA ALA A 42 -4.48 9.18 0.49
C ALA A 42 -4.94 8.43 1.74
N PHE A 43 -5.81 9.04 2.54
CA PHE A 43 -6.36 8.42 3.74
C PHE A 43 -7.16 7.14 3.43
N ILE A 44 -8.07 7.19 2.45
CA ILE A 44 -8.84 6.01 2.02
C ILE A 44 -7.89 4.90 1.57
N LYS A 45 -6.84 5.23 0.83
CA LYS A 45 -5.88 4.24 0.33
C LYS A 45 -5.05 3.61 1.45
N VAL A 46 -4.61 4.39 2.44
CA VAL A 46 -3.90 3.88 3.62
C VAL A 46 -4.83 3.01 4.46
N ALA A 47 -6.03 3.49 4.78
CA ALA A 47 -7.01 2.75 5.59
C ALA A 47 -7.41 1.42 4.92
N SER A 48 -7.67 1.44 3.61
CA SER A 48 -7.98 0.21 2.85
C SER A 48 -6.78 -0.73 2.80
N GLY A 49 -5.56 -0.19 2.73
CA GLY A 49 -4.32 -0.95 2.83
C GLY A 49 -4.16 -1.65 4.18
N PHE A 50 -4.43 -0.93 5.27
CA PHE A 50 -4.39 -1.46 6.63
C PHE A 50 -5.42 -2.57 6.83
N VAL A 51 -6.68 -2.32 6.48
CA VAL A 51 -7.76 -3.33 6.58
C VAL A 51 -7.45 -4.55 5.73
N GLY A 52 -7.03 -4.35 4.48
CA GLY A 52 -6.67 -5.44 3.58
C GLY A 52 -5.48 -6.26 4.06
N GLY A 53 -4.44 -5.60 4.59
CA GLY A 53 -3.27 -6.26 5.18
C GLY A 53 -3.64 -7.04 6.45
N PHE A 54 -4.47 -6.48 7.32
CA PHE A 54 -4.95 -7.16 8.52
C PHE A 54 -5.78 -8.42 8.18
N LEU A 55 -6.72 -8.30 7.25
CA LEU A 55 -7.51 -9.45 6.77
C LEU A 55 -6.63 -10.50 6.09
N PHE A 56 -5.63 -10.06 5.32
CA PHE A 56 -4.66 -10.96 4.71
C PHE A 56 -3.86 -11.73 5.77
N LEU A 57 -3.35 -11.07 6.80
CA LEU A 57 -2.63 -11.71 7.90
C LEU A 57 -3.50 -12.75 8.62
N LEU A 58 -4.77 -12.42 8.91
CA LEU A 58 -5.70 -13.37 9.51
C LEU A 58 -5.92 -14.59 8.61
N ALA A 59 -6.20 -14.38 7.32
CA ALA A 59 -6.40 -15.47 6.37
C ALA A 59 -5.13 -16.32 6.18
N PHE A 60 -3.96 -15.67 6.06
CA PHE A 60 -2.67 -16.32 5.90
C PHE A 60 -2.35 -17.20 7.12
N SER A 61 -2.54 -16.68 8.34
CA SER A 61 -2.32 -17.44 9.58
C SER A 61 -3.23 -18.67 9.71
N ALA A 62 -4.45 -18.61 9.17
CA ALA A 62 -5.40 -19.71 9.18
C ALA A 62 -5.08 -20.79 8.11
N LEU A 63 -4.50 -20.40 6.98
CA LEU A 63 -4.33 -21.27 5.81
C LEU A 63 -2.94 -21.92 5.69
N VAL A 64 -1.89 -21.25 6.16
CA VAL A 64 -0.50 -21.62 5.79
C VAL A 64 0.24 -22.44 6.87
N GLY A 65 -0.35 -22.62 8.06
CA GLY A 65 0.27 -23.38 9.14
C GLY A 65 1.63 -22.79 9.57
N LYS A 66 2.53 -23.59 10.16
CA LYS A 66 3.86 -23.15 10.64
C LYS A 66 4.91 -22.94 9.51
N ARG A 67 4.50 -22.80 8.26
CA ARG A 67 5.46 -22.51 7.18
C ARG A 67 5.79 -21.03 7.22
N ASP A 68 7.04 -20.71 7.48
CA ASP A 68 7.57 -19.35 7.33
C ASP A 68 7.86 -19.11 5.83
N PRO A 69 7.03 -18.34 5.11
CA PRO A 69 7.31 -17.98 3.73
C PRO A 69 8.56 -17.10 3.66
N SER A 70 9.28 -17.16 2.54
CA SER A 70 10.35 -16.19 2.30
C SER A 70 9.79 -14.78 2.06
N ASP A 71 10.58 -13.74 2.36
CA ASP A 71 10.20 -12.34 2.12
C ASP A 71 9.77 -12.10 0.66
N PHE A 72 10.42 -12.79 -0.29
CA PHE A 72 10.08 -12.72 -1.70
C PHE A 72 8.71 -13.34 -2.02
N GLU A 73 8.37 -14.48 -1.40
CA GLU A 73 7.05 -15.08 -1.51
C GLU A 73 5.98 -14.16 -0.92
N MET A 74 6.23 -13.54 0.24
CA MET A 74 5.32 -12.57 0.85
C MET A 74 5.08 -11.36 -0.04
N LEU A 75 6.13 -10.83 -0.67
CA LEU A 75 6.01 -9.74 -1.64
C LEU A 75 5.13 -10.12 -2.83
N LEU A 76 5.30 -11.32 -3.39
CA LEU A 76 4.49 -11.80 -4.52
C LEU A 76 3.03 -12.04 -4.12
N ILE A 77 2.78 -12.62 -2.94
CA ILE A 77 1.43 -12.90 -2.45
C ILE A 77 0.67 -11.59 -2.13
N LEU A 78 1.37 -10.56 -1.65
CA LEU A 78 0.76 -9.26 -1.37
C LEU A 78 0.42 -8.47 -2.64
N PHE A 79 0.99 -8.82 -3.80
CA PHE A 79 0.72 -8.13 -5.07
C PHE A 79 -0.77 -8.13 -5.44
N PRO A 80 -1.46 -9.29 -5.55
CA PRO A 80 -2.88 -9.32 -5.87
C PRO A 80 -3.73 -8.58 -4.84
N VAL A 81 -3.39 -8.66 -3.54
CA VAL A 81 -4.11 -7.94 -2.48
C VAL A 81 -4.03 -6.44 -2.71
N ARG A 82 -2.81 -5.92 -2.94
CA ARG A 82 -2.58 -4.49 -3.23
C ARG A 82 -3.30 -4.05 -4.48
N TYR A 83 -3.22 -4.84 -5.54
CA TYR A 83 -3.88 -4.56 -6.81
C TYR A 83 -5.40 -4.47 -6.66
N ILE A 84 -6.03 -5.41 -5.96
CA ILE A 84 -7.47 -5.40 -5.67
C ILE A 84 -7.86 -4.15 -4.87
N ILE A 85 -7.08 -3.79 -3.85
CA ILE A 85 -7.34 -2.57 -3.08
C ILE A 85 -7.27 -1.33 -3.99
N TRP A 86 -6.28 -1.26 -4.88
CA TRP A 86 -6.18 -0.17 -5.85
C TRP A 86 -7.37 -0.12 -6.81
N LEU A 87 -7.82 -1.27 -7.33
CA LEU A 87 -9.01 -1.36 -8.17
C LEU A 87 -10.24 -0.77 -7.46
N ILE A 88 -10.46 -1.17 -6.20
CA ILE A 88 -11.61 -0.70 -5.43
C ILE A 88 -11.50 0.81 -5.15
N VAL A 89 -10.35 1.27 -4.67
CA VAL A 89 -10.15 2.67 -4.29
C VAL A 89 -10.25 3.59 -5.50
N LEU A 90 -9.60 3.26 -6.63
CA LEU A 90 -9.68 4.06 -7.86
C LEU A 90 -11.07 4.00 -8.50
N GLY A 91 -11.66 2.81 -8.54
CA GLY A 91 -13.02 2.64 -9.04
C GLY A 91 -14.03 3.49 -8.27
N ARG A 92 -13.88 3.62 -6.94
CA ARG A 92 -14.77 4.41 -6.08
C ARG A 92 -14.45 5.91 -6.08
N CYS A 93 -13.19 6.29 -5.87
CA CYS A 93 -12.82 7.70 -5.75
C CYS A 93 -12.91 8.44 -7.09
N TYR A 94 -12.57 7.75 -8.18
CA TYR A 94 -12.49 8.36 -9.52
C TYR A 94 -13.55 7.85 -10.50
N LYS A 95 -14.53 7.07 -10.03
CA LYS A 95 -15.60 6.46 -10.85
C LYS A 95 -15.08 5.68 -12.06
N LEU A 96 -13.90 5.05 -11.92
CA LEU A 96 -13.22 4.40 -13.04
C LEU A 96 -13.77 3.01 -13.40
N PHE A 97 -14.79 2.50 -12.72
CA PHE A 97 -15.42 1.21 -13.07
C PHE A 97 -16.00 1.20 -14.49
N GLU A 98 -16.43 2.35 -14.99
CA GLU A 98 -16.91 2.53 -16.38
C GLU A 98 -15.75 2.56 -17.39
N ARG A 99 -14.55 2.93 -16.95
CA ARG A 99 -13.33 3.07 -17.77
C ARG A 99 -12.33 1.97 -17.43
N ARG A 100 -12.71 0.71 -17.70
CA ARG A 100 -11.99 -0.51 -17.26
C ARG A 100 -10.50 -0.53 -17.60
N LEU A 101 -10.11 -0.14 -18.82
CA LEU A 101 -8.69 -0.11 -19.21
C LEU A 101 -7.89 0.87 -18.35
N ILE A 102 -8.39 2.09 -18.17
CA ILE A 102 -7.75 3.10 -17.33
C ILE A 102 -7.67 2.60 -15.88
N LEU A 103 -8.74 1.98 -15.38
CA LEU A 103 -8.78 1.41 -14.04
C LEU A 103 -7.69 0.34 -13.84
N VAL A 104 -7.54 -0.59 -14.78
CA VAL A 104 -6.51 -1.65 -14.73
C VAL A 104 -5.11 -1.05 -14.72
N PHE A 105 -4.79 -0.18 -15.69
CA PHE A 105 -3.46 0.43 -15.77
C PHE A 105 -3.15 1.32 -14.56
N ALA A 106 -4.09 2.14 -14.12
CA ALA A 106 -3.91 2.99 -12.94
C ALA A 106 -3.75 2.16 -11.66
N SER A 107 -4.43 1.02 -11.55
CA SER A 107 -4.30 0.11 -10.40
C SER A 107 -2.96 -0.62 -10.40
N LEU A 108 -2.47 -1.02 -11.58
CA LEU A 108 -1.14 -1.59 -11.75
C LEU A 108 -0.08 -0.56 -11.35
N LEU A 109 -0.18 0.67 -11.86
CA LEU A 109 0.72 1.76 -11.51
C LEU A 109 0.68 2.08 -10.01
N GLY A 110 -0.51 2.17 -9.42
CA GLY A 110 -0.66 2.37 -7.98
C GLY A 110 -0.04 1.26 -7.14
N THR A 111 -0.12 0.02 -7.63
CA THR A 111 0.53 -1.14 -6.99
C THR A 111 2.05 -0.98 -7.00
N PHE A 112 2.65 -0.62 -8.15
CA PHE A 112 4.07 -0.30 -8.23
C PHE A 112 4.47 0.85 -7.33
N VAL A 113 3.68 1.93 -7.28
CA VAL A 113 3.91 3.05 -6.33
C VAL A 113 3.89 2.55 -4.89
N SER A 114 3.04 1.60 -4.55
CA SER A 114 2.99 1.06 -3.19
C SER A 114 4.26 0.29 -2.84
N TYR A 115 4.79 -0.52 -3.76
CA TYR A 115 6.08 -1.19 -3.58
C TYR A 115 7.26 -0.21 -3.56
N PHE A 116 7.24 0.80 -4.41
CA PHE A 116 8.27 1.84 -4.41
C PHE A 116 8.33 2.59 -3.07
N LEU A 117 7.16 2.92 -2.49
CA LEU A 117 7.10 3.52 -1.15
C LEU A 117 7.58 2.56 -0.06
N ASP A 118 7.31 1.25 -0.19
CA ASP A 118 7.86 0.25 0.75
C ASP A 118 9.39 0.14 0.62
N PHE A 119 9.91 0.19 -0.61
CA PHE A 119 11.35 0.22 -0.85
C PHE A 119 12.01 1.46 -0.26
N ILE A 120 11.40 2.65 -0.40
CA ILE A 120 11.90 3.86 0.26
C ILE A 120 11.94 3.67 1.78
N MET A 121 10.89 3.11 2.38
CA MET A 121 10.88 2.83 3.82
C MET A 121 11.99 1.87 4.21
N TRP A 122 12.18 0.80 3.46
CA TRP A 122 13.26 -0.16 3.69
C TRP A 122 14.64 0.51 3.65
N VAL A 123 14.89 1.39 2.67
CA VAL A 123 16.12 2.18 2.59
C VAL A 123 16.27 3.12 3.80
N LEU A 124 15.19 3.82 4.19
CA LEU A 124 15.20 4.72 5.34
C LEU A 124 15.52 3.97 6.65
N PHE A 125 15.00 2.75 6.81
CA PHE A 125 15.32 1.89 7.96
C PHE A 125 16.77 1.40 7.95
N GLY A 126 17.36 1.16 6.78
CA GLY A 126 18.80 0.83 6.67
C GLY A 126 19.74 1.97 7.08
N ILE A 127 19.25 3.21 7.12
CA ILE A 127 20.05 4.41 7.43
C ILE A 127 19.77 4.94 8.84
N LEU A 128 18.53 4.81 9.34
CA LEU A 128 18.13 5.33 10.65
C LEU A 128 18.48 4.33 11.77
N PRO A 129 19.41 4.66 12.70
CA PRO A 129 19.84 3.74 13.75
C PRO A 129 18.68 3.40 14.70
N GLY A 130 18.55 2.12 15.07
CA GLY A 130 17.57 1.65 16.06
C GLY A 130 16.19 1.31 15.50
N MET A 131 16.02 1.22 14.19
CA MET A 131 14.76 0.87 13.53
C MET A 131 14.93 -0.39 12.67
N GLU A 132 15.16 -1.54 13.32
CA GLU A 132 15.21 -2.83 12.62
C GLU A 132 13.79 -3.26 12.23
N MET A 133 13.51 -3.32 10.93
CA MET A 133 12.40 -4.14 10.44
C MET A 133 12.91 -5.57 10.29
N GLY A 134 12.29 -6.51 11.01
CA GLY A 134 11.98 -7.78 10.36
C GLY A 134 11.04 -7.43 9.22
N ILE A 135 11.45 -7.67 7.98
CA ILE A 135 10.56 -7.50 6.83
C ILE A 135 9.41 -8.49 7.07
N CYS A 136 8.19 -7.98 7.23
CA CYS A 136 7.01 -8.80 7.51
C CYS A 136 6.77 -9.85 6.42
#